data_AF-B5A8A8-F1
#
_entry.id   AF-B5A8A8-F1
#
_cell.length_a   1.000
_cell.length_b   1.000
_cell.length_c   1.000
_cell.angle_alpha   90.00
_cell.angle_beta   90.00
_cell.angle_gamma   90.00
#
_symmetry.space_group_name_H-M   'P 1'
#
loop_
_entity.id
_entity.type
_entity.pdbx_description
1 polymer ?
#
loop_
_entity_poly.entity_id
_entity_poly.type
_entity_poly.pdbx_seq_one_letter_code
_entity_poly.pdbx_strand_id
1 'polypeptide(L)'
;WGFLWPLTETKKGDWFPADVEPSSMHGLQAYKVFIAVAIILGDGLYNFCKVLSRTLSGLFVQLRGTTPSFSRRSFTVQEEEEDPHASPQTPKESYDDQRRTRFFLKDQIPTWFAVGGYITISAASTAILPHMFHQLRWYYILVIYICAPVLAFCNAYGAGLTDWSLASTYGKLAIFTIGAWAGSEHGGMLAGLAACGVMMNIVSTASDLTQDFKTGYLTLSSPKSMFVSQVIGTAMGCVVSPCVFWLFYKAFDDLGIPNSEYPAPFATVYRSMAKLGVEGVASLPRECLVLCYAFFSVAILVNIVKDSLPSRWGRFVPLPMAMAIP
;
A
#
# COMPACT_ATOMS: atom_id res chain seq x y z
N TRP A 1 -5.91 -18.32 17.80
CA TRP A 1 -5.03 -19.41 17.34
C TRP A 1 -5.01 -20.62 18.29
N GLY A 2 -4.74 -20.44 19.59
CA GLY A 2 -4.66 -21.54 20.57
C GLY A 2 -5.87 -22.48 20.68
N PHE A 3 -7.09 -22.01 20.38
CA PHE A 3 -8.27 -22.89 20.33
C PHE A 3 -8.60 -23.38 18.91
N LEU A 4 -8.36 -22.54 17.90
CA LEU A 4 -8.73 -22.83 16.50
C LEU A 4 -7.93 -24.02 15.94
N TRP A 5 -6.62 -24.07 16.22
CA TRP A 5 -5.74 -25.11 15.68
C TRP A 5 -6.00 -26.51 16.25
N PRO A 6 -6.12 -26.70 17.57
CA PRO A 6 -6.48 -28.01 18.11
C PRO A 6 -7.85 -28.49 17.60
N LEU A 7 -8.84 -27.59 17.47
CA LEU A 7 -10.15 -27.94 16.95
C LEU A 7 -10.11 -28.38 15.48
N THR A 8 -9.35 -27.67 14.63
CA THR A 8 -9.19 -28.07 13.22
C THR A 8 -8.39 -29.35 13.07
N GLU A 9 -7.42 -29.61 13.95
CA GLU A 9 -6.63 -30.85 13.97
C GLU A 9 -7.50 -32.08 14.29
N THR A 10 -8.51 -31.95 15.16
CA THR A 10 -9.47 -33.05 15.44
C THR A 10 -10.36 -33.42 14.24
N LYS A 11 -10.39 -32.60 13.18
CA LYS A 11 -11.17 -32.83 11.95
C LYS A 11 -10.32 -33.39 10.79
N LYS A 12 -9.12 -33.87 11.10
CA LYS A 12 -8.25 -34.58 10.16
C LYS A 12 -8.95 -35.83 9.63
N GLY A 13 -8.98 -36.02 8.30
CA GLY A 13 -9.69 -37.11 7.62
C GLY A 13 -11.04 -36.69 7.02
N ASP A 14 -11.75 -35.74 7.64
CA ASP A 14 -13.03 -35.21 7.14
C ASP A 14 -12.85 -33.90 6.35
N TRP A 15 -12.06 -32.96 6.89
CA TRP A 15 -11.89 -31.61 6.31
C TRP A 15 -10.62 -31.48 5.45
N PHE A 16 -9.65 -32.37 5.66
CA PHE A 16 -8.43 -32.48 4.86
C PHE A 16 -7.87 -33.90 4.97
N PRO A 17 -7.15 -34.40 3.94
CA PRO A 17 -6.76 -35.80 3.89
C PRO A 17 -5.80 -36.16 5.04
N ALA A 18 -5.95 -37.35 5.61
CA ALA A 18 -5.17 -37.79 6.77
C ALA A 18 -3.68 -38.03 6.45
N ASP A 19 -3.39 -38.28 5.17
CA ASP A 19 -2.10 -38.76 4.66
C ASP A 19 -1.14 -37.63 4.30
N VAL A 20 -1.55 -36.37 4.51
CA VAL A 20 -0.77 -35.19 4.14
C VAL A 20 0.09 -34.73 5.31
N GLU A 21 1.36 -34.43 5.04
CA GLU A 21 2.27 -33.85 6.02
C GLU A 21 1.69 -32.54 6.62
N PRO A 22 1.91 -32.28 7.93
CA PRO A 22 1.40 -31.08 8.61
C PRO A 22 1.84 -29.76 7.96
N SER A 23 2.99 -29.76 7.27
CA SER A 23 3.60 -28.65 6.54
C SER A 23 2.98 -28.39 5.16
N SER A 24 2.18 -29.32 4.65
CA SER A 24 1.65 -29.26 3.29
C SER A 24 0.50 -28.25 3.15
N MET A 25 0.51 -27.54 2.02
CA MET A 25 -0.53 -26.59 1.61
C MET A 25 -1.88 -27.25 1.25
N HIS A 26 -1.98 -28.58 1.39
CA HIS A 26 -3.25 -29.33 1.29
C HIS A 26 -3.75 -29.84 2.65
N GLY A 27 -2.99 -29.62 3.73
CA GLY A 27 -3.33 -30.01 5.10
C GLY A 27 -3.57 -28.81 6.02
N LEU A 28 -3.25 -28.97 7.31
CA LEU A 28 -3.49 -27.97 8.35
C LEU A 28 -2.80 -26.62 8.07
N GLN A 29 -1.63 -26.63 7.43
CA GLN A 29 -0.91 -25.40 7.06
C GLN A 29 -1.71 -24.52 6.09
N ALA A 30 -2.53 -25.12 5.22
CA ALA A 30 -3.43 -24.38 4.35
C ALA A 30 -4.40 -23.52 5.17
N TYR A 31 -5.06 -24.12 6.16
CA TYR A 31 -5.98 -23.40 7.03
C TYR A 31 -5.27 -22.28 7.81
N LYS A 32 -4.05 -22.54 8.30
CA LYS A 32 -3.22 -21.53 8.98
C LYS A 32 -2.95 -20.31 8.10
N VAL A 33 -2.52 -20.53 6.88
CA VAL A 33 -2.10 -19.45 6.00
C VAL A 33 -3.29 -18.78 5.31
N PHE A 34 -4.28 -19.53 4.83
CA PHE A 34 -5.40 -18.96 4.08
C PHE A 34 -6.41 -18.23 4.97
N ILE A 35 -6.62 -18.65 6.23
CA ILE A 35 -7.43 -17.87 7.18
C ILE A 35 -6.73 -16.53 7.49
N ALA A 36 -5.41 -16.55 7.72
CA ALA A 36 -4.63 -15.33 7.90
C ALA A 36 -4.73 -14.41 6.67
N VAL A 37 -4.56 -14.96 5.46
CA VAL A 37 -4.75 -14.23 4.20
C VAL A 37 -6.16 -13.63 4.12
N ALA A 38 -7.21 -14.39 4.44
CA ALA A 38 -8.59 -13.92 4.38
C ALA A 38 -8.85 -12.74 5.33
N ILE A 39 -8.34 -12.79 6.56
CA ILE A 39 -8.45 -11.67 7.52
C ILE A 39 -7.70 -10.44 6.98
N ILE A 40 -6.48 -10.63 6.46
CA ILE A 40 -5.66 -9.54 5.89
C ILE A 40 -6.34 -8.91 4.68
N LEU A 41 -6.98 -9.70 3.83
CA LEU A 41 -7.70 -9.21 2.65
C LEU A 41 -8.99 -8.50 3.03
N GLY A 42 -9.74 -9.00 4.02
CA GLY A 42 -10.96 -8.35 4.51
C GLY A 42 -10.66 -6.98 5.14
N ASP A 43 -9.62 -6.92 5.98
CA ASP A 43 -9.11 -5.68 6.54
C ASP A 43 -8.62 -4.70 5.47
N GLY A 44 -7.82 -5.21 4.53
CA GLY A 44 -7.31 -4.43 3.41
C GLY A 44 -8.42 -3.85 2.54
N LEU A 45 -9.43 -4.65 2.18
CA LEU A 45 -10.54 -4.22 1.34
C LEU A 45 -11.38 -3.13 2.03
N TYR A 46 -11.72 -3.31 3.30
CA TYR A 46 -12.46 -2.31 4.05
C TYR A 46 -11.73 -0.97 4.09
N ASN A 47 -10.44 -0.99 4.48
CA ASN A 47 -9.64 0.22 4.59
C ASN A 47 -9.41 0.89 3.22
N PHE A 48 -9.22 0.09 2.17
CA PHE A 48 -9.12 0.59 0.79
C PHE A 48 -10.40 1.32 0.38
N CYS A 49 -11.57 0.70 0.52
CA CYS A 49 -12.86 1.32 0.17
C CYS A 49 -13.14 2.57 1.03
N LYS A 50 -12.86 2.52 2.33
CA LYS A 50 -13.03 3.66 3.25
C LYS A 50 -12.18 4.85 2.79
N VAL A 51 -10.88 4.65 2.62
CA VAL A 51 -9.95 5.70 2.21
C VAL A 51 -10.30 6.22 0.82
N LEU A 52 -10.57 5.33 -0.14
CA LEU A 52 -10.98 5.73 -1.48
C LEU A 52 -12.27 6.57 -1.46
N SER A 53 -13.27 6.19 -0.66
CA SER A 53 -14.51 6.97 -0.54
C SER A 53 -14.28 8.35 0.07
N ARG A 54 -13.41 8.47 1.07
CA ARG A 54 -13.04 9.75 1.70
C ARG A 54 -12.27 10.63 0.73
N THR A 55 -11.33 10.05 -0.01
CA THR A 55 -10.58 10.75 -1.07
C THR A 55 -11.51 11.26 -2.16
N LEU A 56 -12.39 10.41 -2.70
CA LEU A 56 -13.33 10.80 -3.75
C LEU A 56 -14.33 11.84 -3.25
N SER A 57 -14.83 11.70 -2.02
CA SER A 57 -15.75 12.69 -1.42
C SER A 57 -15.06 14.03 -1.21
N GLY A 58 -13.83 14.04 -0.67
CA GLY A 58 -13.02 15.24 -0.50
C GLY A 58 -12.75 15.93 -1.85
N LEU A 59 -12.36 15.16 -2.85
CA LEU A 59 -12.13 15.65 -4.21
C LEU A 59 -13.43 16.21 -4.82
N PHE A 60 -14.55 15.53 -4.65
CA PHE A 60 -15.84 15.98 -5.19
C PHE A 60 -16.32 17.26 -4.52
N VAL A 61 -16.16 17.39 -3.20
CA VAL A 61 -16.45 18.64 -2.47
C VAL A 61 -15.54 19.76 -2.96
N GLN A 62 -14.26 19.49 -3.19
CA GLN A 62 -13.31 20.48 -3.69
C GLN A 62 -13.58 20.89 -5.15
N LEU A 63 -14.09 19.98 -5.99
CA LEU A 63 -14.45 20.27 -7.38
C LEU A 63 -15.83 20.94 -7.53
N ARG A 64 -16.79 20.62 -6.65
CA ARG A 64 -18.16 21.15 -6.68
C ARG A 64 -18.33 22.42 -5.85
N GLY A 65 -17.54 22.58 -4.80
CA GLY A 65 -17.36 23.85 -4.11
C GLY A 65 -16.53 24.76 -4.99
N THR A 66 -17.18 25.63 -5.75
CA THR A 66 -16.56 26.78 -6.39
C THR A 66 -15.54 27.40 -5.44
N THR A 67 -14.31 27.49 -5.90
CA THR A 67 -13.20 28.23 -5.31
C THR A 67 -13.68 29.47 -4.51
N PRO A 68 -13.32 29.67 -3.24
CA PRO A 68 -12.97 31.01 -2.83
C PRO A 68 -11.59 31.28 -3.45
N SER A 69 -11.55 31.71 -4.71
CA SER A 69 -10.45 32.49 -5.31
C SER A 69 -8.95 32.11 -5.02
N PHE A 70 -8.59 30.90 -4.60
CA PHE A 70 -7.20 30.60 -4.18
C PHE A 70 -6.24 30.25 -5.34
N SER A 71 -6.71 30.08 -6.57
CA SER A 71 -5.84 29.57 -7.66
C SER A 71 -5.71 30.46 -8.90
N ARG A 72 -6.07 31.74 -8.87
CA ARG A 72 -5.76 32.68 -9.97
C ARG A 72 -5.16 34.04 -9.61
N ARG A 73 -5.00 34.38 -8.32
CA ARG A 73 -4.25 35.58 -7.91
C ARG A 73 -2.79 35.32 -7.50
N SER A 74 -2.33 34.07 -7.50
CA SER A 74 -0.97 33.70 -7.09
C SER A 74 0.11 33.91 -8.18
N PHE A 75 -0.21 34.47 -9.35
CA PHE A 75 0.77 34.67 -10.43
C PHE A 75 1.28 36.11 -10.61
N THR A 76 0.92 37.01 -9.70
CA THR A 76 1.56 38.31 -9.58
C THR A 76 1.77 38.58 -8.09
N VAL A 77 3.00 38.33 -7.63
CA VAL A 77 3.53 39.03 -6.45
C VAL A 77 3.72 40.48 -6.93
N GLN A 78 2.62 41.23 -6.96
CA GLN A 78 2.67 42.67 -7.07
C GLN A 78 2.53 43.16 -5.64
N GLU A 79 3.53 43.91 -5.20
CA GLU A 79 3.46 44.77 -4.02
C GLU A 79 2.18 45.61 -4.17
N GLU A 80 1.12 45.27 -3.43
CA GLU A 80 -0.09 46.09 -3.40
C GLU A 80 -0.13 46.84 -2.06
N GLU A 81 -0.03 48.16 -2.20
CA GLU A 81 -0.39 49.19 -1.24
C GLU A 81 -1.73 48.89 -0.55
N GLU A 82 -1.85 49.36 0.69
CA GLU A 82 -3.04 49.23 1.53
C GLU A 82 -4.31 49.76 0.83
N ASP A 83 -5.20 48.85 0.43
CA ASP A 83 -6.54 49.21 -0.06
C ASP A 83 -7.50 49.40 1.15
N PRO A 84 -8.09 50.59 1.39
CA PRO A 84 -8.80 50.92 2.64
C PRO A 84 -10.18 50.25 2.84
N HIS A 85 -10.65 49.38 1.92
CA HIS A 85 -12.06 48.96 1.87
C HIS A 85 -12.32 47.44 1.80
N ALA A 86 -11.48 46.61 2.41
CA ALA A 86 -11.76 45.16 2.51
C ALA A 86 -12.65 44.79 3.73
N SER A 87 -13.78 44.15 3.45
CA SER A 87 -14.81 43.68 4.40
C SER A 87 -14.28 42.62 5.41
N PRO A 88 -14.83 42.50 6.65
CA PRO A 88 -14.15 41.82 7.77
C PRO A 88 -14.22 40.29 7.83
N GLN A 89 -14.72 39.59 6.79
CA GLN A 89 -15.19 38.20 6.93
C GLN A 89 -14.33 37.10 6.28
N THR A 90 -13.18 37.42 5.70
CA THR A 90 -12.18 36.38 5.37
C THR A 90 -11.28 36.15 6.58
N PRO A 91 -11.09 34.90 7.06
CA PRO A 91 -10.08 34.64 8.06
C PRO A 91 -8.75 35.06 7.45
N LYS A 92 -8.15 36.13 7.97
CA LYS A 92 -6.80 36.54 7.57
C LYS A 92 -5.90 35.35 7.87
N GLU A 93 -5.39 34.71 6.82
CA GLU A 93 -4.39 33.65 6.98
C GLU A 93 -3.30 34.17 7.91
N SER A 94 -2.91 33.34 8.89
CA SER A 94 -1.86 33.70 9.83
C SER A 94 -0.61 34.13 9.06
N TYR A 95 0.09 35.17 9.51
CA TYR A 95 1.35 35.61 8.92
C TYR A 95 2.34 34.44 8.76
N ASP A 96 2.35 33.52 9.72
CA ASP A 96 3.19 32.33 9.67
C ASP A 96 2.79 31.37 8.53
N ASP A 97 1.50 31.21 8.26
CA ASP A 97 1.00 30.35 7.18
C ASP A 97 1.24 30.97 5.81
N GLN A 98 1.10 32.30 5.69
CA GLN A 98 1.49 33.03 4.48
C GLN A 98 2.99 32.88 4.21
N ARG A 99 3.81 33.00 5.26
CA ARG A 99 5.27 32.82 5.16
C ARG A 99 5.61 31.39 4.72
N ARG A 100 5.04 30.36 5.34
CA ARG A 100 5.25 28.95 4.96
C ARG A 100 4.86 28.70 3.51
N THR A 101 3.68 29.18 3.10
CA THR A 101 3.19 29.05 1.72
C THR A 101 4.13 29.72 0.72
N ARG A 102 4.60 30.93 1.02
CA ARG A 102 5.55 31.65 0.14
C ARG A 102 6.86 30.87 -0.05
N PHE A 103 7.44 30.33 1.02
CA PHE A 103 8.67 29.54 0.94
C PHE A 103 8.46 28.22 0.18
N PHE A 104 7.35 27.53 0.45
CA PHE A 104 7.02 26.27 -0.20
C PHE A 104 6.80 26.43 -1.71
N LEU A 105 6.01 27.43 -2.13
CA LEU A 105 5.72 27.67 -3.54
C LEU A 105 6.91 28.20 -4.33
N LYS A 106 7.77 29.02 -3.71
CA LYS A 106 8.98 29.55 -4.36
C LYS A 106 9.91 28.43 -4.86
N ASP A 107 10.01 27.36 -4.10
CA ASP A 107 10.87 26.21 -4.39
C ASP A 107 10.11 24.99 -4.88
N GLN A 108 8.91 25.17 -5.44
CA GLN A 108 8.14 24.06 -5.99
C GLN A 108 8.88 23.40 -7.18
N ILE A 109 8.74 22.08 -7.28
CA ILE A 109 9.26 21.30 -8.40
C ILE A 109 8.37 21.54 -9.63
N PRO A 110 8.92 21.96 -10.78
CA PRO A 110 8.12 22.19 -11.98
C PRO A 110 7.36 20.93 -12.42
N THR A 111 6.07 21.06 -12.71
CA THR A 111 5.22 19.91 -13.10
C THR A 111 5.75 19.20 -14.34
N TRP A 112 6.27 19.94 -15.33
CA TRP A 112 6.88 19.34 -16.52
C TRP A 112 8.07 18.45 -16.17
N PHE A 113 8.91 18.85 -15.20
CA PHE A 113 10.04 18.05 -14.74
C PHE A 113 9.56 16.76 -14.05
N ALA A 114 8.53 16.85 -13.21
CA ALA A 114 7.94 15.68 -12.55
C ALA A 114 7.32 14.69 -13.55
N VAL A 115 6.52 15.19 -14.52
CA VAL A 115 5.88 14.37 -15.56
C VAL A 115 6.93 13.76 -16.49
N GLY A 116 7.89 14.55 -16.95
CA GLY A 116 8.98 14.07 -17.82
C GLY A 116 9.85 13.02 -17.11
N GLY A 117 10.20 13.26 -15.85
CA GLY A 117 10.93 12.30 -15.01
C GLY A 117 10.16 11.00 -14.82
N TYR A 118 8.86 11.09 -14.53
CA TYR A 118 7.99 9.91 -14.40
C TYR A 118 7.95 9.08 -15.68
N ILE A 119 7.67 9.70 -16.83
CA ILE A 119 7.61 9.01 -18.13
C ILE A 119 8.94 8.34 -18.45
N THR A 120 10.05 9.06 -18.25
CA THR A 120 11.40 8.56 -18.58
C THR A 120 11.77 7.37 -17.69
N ILE A 121 11.57 7.46 -16.38
CA ILE A 121 11.90 6.39 -15.43
C ILE A 121 10.94 5.20 -15.61
N SER A 122 9.65 5.45 -15.86
CA SER A 122 8.66 4.41 -16.18
C SER A 122 9.04 3.64 -17.45
N ALA A 123 9.49 4.33 -18.50
CA ALA A 123 9.93 3.70 -19.74
C ALA A 123 11.19 2.85 -19.51
N ALA A 124 12.18 3.37 -18.79
CA ALA A 124 13.39 2.62 -18.42
C ALA A 124 13.05 1.37 -17.58
N SER A 125 12.17 1.52 -16.58
CA SER A 125 11.71 0.40 -15.77
C SER A 125 10.96 -0.65 -16.59
N THR A 126 10.10 -0.24 -17.53
CA THR A 126 9.37 -1.14 -18.43
C THR A 126 10.31 -1.95 -19.33
N ALA A 127 11.47 -1.41 -19.69
CA ALA A 127 12.50 -2.13 -20.44
C ALA A 127 13.35 -3.06 -19.55
N ILE A 128 13.74 -2.64 -18.36
CA ILE A 128 14.70 -3.36 -17.50
C ILE A 128 14.04 -4.50 -16.71
N LEU A 129 12.86 -4.28 -16.13
CA LEU A 129 12.23 -5.27 -15.24
C LEU A 129 11.95 -6.63 -15.89
N PRO A 130 11.50 -6.71 -17.17
CA PRO A 130 11.32 -8.00 -17.84
C PRO A 130 12.59 -8.83 -17.96
N HIS A 131 13.78 -8.21 -17.97
CA HIS A 131 15.06 -8.93 -17.97
C HIS A 131 15.39 -9.54 -16.61
N MET A 132 14.95 -8.91 -15.51
CA MET A 132 15.12 -9.44 -14.16
C MET A 132 14.05 -10.49 -13.84
N PHE A 133 12.81 -10.23 -14.23
CA PHE A 133 11.64 -11.07 -13.98
C PHE A 133 10.93 -11.36 -15.30
N HIS A 134 11.40 -12.40 -16.01
CA HIS A 134 10.87 -12.79 -17.33
C HIS A 134 9.35 -13.04 -17.35
N GLN A 135 8.77 -13.45 -16.22
CA GLN A 135 7.32 -13.66 -16.05
C GLN A 135 6.54 -12.33 -16.06
N LEU A 136 7.18 -11.22 -15.66
CA LEU A 136 6.60 -9.88 -15.67
C LEU A 136 6.85 -9.22 -17.03
N ARG A 137 6.05 -9.60 -18.03
CA ARG A 137 6.10 -9.02 -19.37
C ARG A 137 5.85 -7.51 -19.36
N TRP A 138 6.45 -6.81 -20.32
CA TRP A 138 6.45 -5.34 -20.44
C TRP A 138 5.05 -4.71 -20.36
N TYR A 139 4.03 -5.37 -20.93
CA TYR A 139 2.66 -4.83 -20.95
C TYR A 139 2.00 -4.82 -19.55
N TYR A 140 2.35 -5.76 -18.65
CA TYR A 140 1.89 -5.71 -17.26
C TYR A 140 2.45 -4.48 -16.55
N ILE A 141 3.74 -4.20 -16.77
CA ILE A 141 4.44 -3.07 -16.17
C ILE A 141 3.88 -1.75 -16.67
N LEU A 142 3.60 -1.66 -17.98
CA LEU A 142 2.98 -0.49 -18.58
C LEU A 142 1.60 -0.20 -17.97
N VAL A 143 0.76 -1.23 -17.79
CA VAL A 143 -0.55 -1.06 -17.12
C VAL A 143 -0.40 -0.61 -15.67
N ILE A 144 0.56 -1.19 -14.93
CA ILE A 144 0.87 -0.77 -13.56
C ILE A 144 1.23 0.72 -13.53
N TYR A 145 2.13 1.18 -14.39
CA TYR A 145 2.52 2.60 -14.43
C TYR A 145 1.40 3.52 -14.90
N ILE A 146 0.46 3.08 -15.74
CA ILE A 146 -0.71 3.90 -16.06
C ILE A 146 -1.64 4.05 -14.85
N CYS A 147 -1.86 2.98 -14.09
CA CYS A 147 -2.78 2.99 -12.95
C CYS A 147 -2.15 3.56 -11.66
N ALA A 148 -0.84 3.42 -11.48
CA ALA A 148 -0.15 3.72 -10.24
C ALA A 148 -0.27 5.18 -9.77
N PRO A 149 -0.22 6.22 -10.62
CA PRO A 149 -0.38 7.61 -10.17
C PRO A 149 -1.73 7.87 -9.49
N VAL A 150 -2.81 7.27 -9.99
CA VAL A 150 -4.15 7.39 -9.40
C VAL A 150 -4.18 6.74 -8.02
N LEU A 151 -3.62 5.53 -7.90
CA LEU A 151 -3.55 4.79 -6.64
C LEU A 151 -2.61 5.46 -5.63
N ALA A 152 -1.47 5.97 -6.09
CA ALA A 152 -0.51 6.72 -5.30
C ALA A 152 -1.11 8.01 -4.75
N PHE A 153 -1.86 8.76 -5.58
CA PHE A 153 -2.62 9.92 -5.11
C PHE A 153 -3.65 9.53 -4.04
N CYS A 154 -4.44 8.47 -4.29
CA CYS A 154 -5.43 8.00 -3.31
C CYS A 154 -4.80 7.59 -1.99
N ASN A 155 -3.65 6.91 -2.03
CA ASN A 155 -2.91 6.53 -0.84
C ASN A 155 -2.31 7.73 -0.12
N ALA A 156 -1.64 8.65 -0.82
CA ALA A 156 -1.01 9.82 -0.22
C ALA A 156 -2.04 10.76 0.42
N TYR A 157 -3.17 11.01 -0.27
CA TYR A 157 -4.27 11.79 0.27
C TYR A 157 -4.92 11.10 1.48
N GLY A 158 -5.16 9.79 1.36
CA GLY A 158 -5.68 8.95 2.43
C GLY A 158 -4.80 8.99 3.68
N ALA A 159 -3.50 8.72 3.50
CA ALA A 159 -2.49 8.79 4.54
C ALA A 159 -2.40 10.19 5.14
N GLY A 160 -2.55 11.25 4.35
CA GLY A 160 -2.61 12.62 4.85
C GLY A 160 -3.80 12.87 5.80
N LEU A 161 -4.95 12.24 5.56
CA LEU A 161 -6.16 12.38 6.38
C LEU A 161 -6.21 11.41 7.58
N THR A 162 -5.65 10.21 7.43
CA THR A 162 -5.78 9.13 8.44
C THR A 162 -4.49 8.77 9.14
N ASP A 163 -3.36 9.39 8.74
CA ASP A 163 -2.02 9.08 9.22
C ASP A 163 -1.64 7.60 9.03
N TRP A 164 -2.14 6.99 7.95
CA TRP A 164 -1.97 5.56 7.69
C TRP A 164 -1.79 5.27 6.20
N SER A 165 -0.67 4.64 5.84
CA SER A 165 -0.37 4.21 4.47
C SER A 165 -0.91 2.80 4.20
N LEU A 166 -1.62 2.67 3.08
CA LEU A 166 -2.20 1.41 2.60
C LEU A 166 -1.34 0.72 1.55
N ALA A 167 -0.06 1.08 1.43
CA ALA A 167 0.84 0.57 0.38
C ALA A 167 0.81 -0.96 0.25
N SER A 168 0.81 -1.70 1.36
CA SER A 168 0.72 -3.17 1.34
C SER A 168 -0.61 -3.68 0.76
N THR A 169 -1.71 -2.95 0.95
CA THR A 169 -3.02 -3.30 0.37
C THR A 169 -3.03 -3.07 -1.13
N TYR A 170 -2.50 -1.95 -1.61
CA TYR A 170 -2.35 -1.70 -3.05
C TYR A 170 -1.41 -2.72 -3.71
N GLY A 171 -0.33 -3.12 -3.03
CA GLY A 171 0.54 -4.22 -3.48
C GLY A 171 -0.22 -5.54 -3.63
N LYS A 172 -1.03 -5.93 -2.64
CA LYS A 172 -1.87 -7.13 -2.72
C LYS A 172 -2.88 -7.06 -3.87
N LEU A 173 -3.48 -5.90 -4.15
CA LEU A 173 -4.33 -5.73 -5.33
C LEU A 173 -3.56 -6.04 -6.62
N ALA A 174 -2.31 -5.60 -6.74
CA ALA A 174 -1.47 -5.94 -7.90
C ALA A 174 -1.17 -7.45 -8.01
N ILE A 175 -1.04 -8.16 -6.88
CA ILE A 175 -0.93 -9.63 -6.88
C ILE A 175 -2.16 -10.26 -7.54
N PHE A 176 -3.36 -9.86 -7.11
CA PHE A 176 -4.60 -10.46 -7.63
C PHE A 176 -4.88 -10.06 -9.08
N THR A 177 -4.62 -8.82 -9.48
CA THR A 177 -4.91 -8.37 -10.84
C THR A 177 -3.89 -8.93 -11.84
N ILE A 178 -2.59 -8.73 -11.60
CA ILE A 178 -1.53 -9.15 -12.53
C ILE A 178 -1.30 -10.66 -12.44
N GLY A 179 -1.37 -11.24 -11.24
CA GLY A 179 -1.24 -12.69 -11.06
C GLY A 179 -2.36 -13.44 -11.77
N ALA A 180 -3.62 -13.03 -11.59
CA ALA A 180 -4.75 -13.64 -12.31
C ALA A 180 -4.63 -13.45 -13.82
N TRP A 181 -4.21 -12.27 -14.28
CA TRP A 181 -4.08 -11.98 -15.71
C TRP A 181 -2.96 -12.79 -16.38
N ALA A 182 -1.83 -12.98 -15.69
CA ALA A 182 -0.75 -13.82 -16.20
C ALA A 182 -1.09 -15.31 -16.23
N GLY A 183 -1.94 -15.78 -15.31
CA GLY A 183 -2.36 -17.18 -15.23
C GLY A 183 -1.24 -18.12 -14.78
N SER A 184 -1.61 -19.37 -14.47
CA SER A 184 -0.69 -20.38 -13.94
C SER A 184 0.38 -20.79 -14.96
N GLU A 185 -0.02 -20.92 -16.23
CA GLU A 185 0.85 -21.39 -17.32
C GLU A 185 2.02 -20.45 -17.63
N HIS A 186 1.89 -19.14 -17.33
CA HIS A 186 2.93 -18.15 -17.61
C HIS A 186 3.67 -17.67 -16.36
N GLY A 187 3.60 -18.43 -15.25
CA GLY A 187 4.28 -18.07 -14.01
C GLY A 187 3.65 -16.88 -13.30
N GLY A 188 2.31 -16.78 -13.33
CA GLY A 188 1.57 -15.65 -12.75
C GLY A 188 1.83 -15.39 -11.27
N MET A 189 2.27 -16.40 -10.50
CA MET A 189 2.65 -16.19 -9.10
C MET A 189 3.87 -15.25 -8.98
N LEU A 190 4.90 -15.47 -9.80
CA LEU A 190 6.10 -14.63 -9.83
C LEU A 190 5.78 -13.25 -10.40
N ALA A 191 4.98 -13.19 -11.47
CA ALA A 191 4.55 -11.92 -12.08
C ALA A 191 3.75 -11.07 -11.08
N GLY A 192 2.79 -11.66 -10.37
CA GLY A 192 1.98 -10.97 -9.35
C GLY A 192 2.80 -10.48 -8.16
N LEU A 193 3.76 -11.28 -7.67
CA LEU A 193 4.66 -10.87 -6.58
C LEU A 193 5.61 -9.73 -7.00
N ALA A 194 6.16 -9.80 -8.22
CA ALA A 194 6.99 -8.71 -8.75
C ALA A 194 6.17 -7.43 -8.95
N ALA A 195 4.97 -7.54 -9.53
CA ALA A 195 4.03 -6.43 -9.68
C ALA A 195 3.64 -5.80 -8.33
N CYS A 196 3.44 -6.63 -7.30
CA CYS A 196 3.21 -6.17 -5.93
C CYS A 196 4.36 -5.32 -5.42
N GLY A 197 5.60 -5.77 -5.59
CA GLY A 197 6.79 -5.01 -5.21
C GLY A 197 6.84 -3.65 -5.89
N VAL A 198 6.59 -3.59 -7.19
CA VAL A 198 6.55 -2.34 -7.97
C VAL A 198 5.45 -1.41 -7.45
N MET A 199 4.21 -1.89 -7.36
CA MET A 199 3.07 -1.09 -6.91
C MET A 199 3.26 -0.56 -5.49
N MET A 200 3.72 -1.42 -4.58
CA MET A 200 3.94 -1.05 -3.18
C MET A 200 4.99 0.05 -3.04
N ASN A 201 6.10 -0.03 -3.78
CA ASN A 201 7.14 1.00 -3.76
C ASN A 201 6.63 2.33 -4.32
N ILE A 202 5.88 2.32 -5.44
CA ILE A 202 5.34 3.57 -6.01
C ILE A 202 4.41 4.26 -5.01
N VAL A 203 3.48 3.49 -4.43
CA VAL A 203 2.43 3.99 -3.56
C VAL A 203 2.96 4.41 -2.17
N SER A 204 3.95 3.69 -1.63
CA SER A 204 4.62 4.08 -0.38
C SER A 204 5.42 5.36 -0.57
N THR A 205 6.33 5.40 -1.56
CA THR A 205 7.20 6.56 -1.78
C THR A 205 6.42 7.83 -2.04
N ALA A 206 5.29 7.76 -2.75
CA ALA A 206 4.42 8.92 -2.94
C ALA A 206 3.78 9.44 -1.64
N SER A 207 3.37 8.53 -0.75
CA SER A 207 2.82 8.88 0.57
C SER A 207 3.92 9.47 1.47
N ASP A 208 5.06 8.81 1.54
CA ASP A 208 6.19 9.20 2.38
C ASP A 208 6.72 10.59 1.94
N LEU A 209 6.87 10.81 0.63
CA LEU A 209 7.25 12.13 0.09
C LEU A 209 6.23 13.23 0.43
N THR A 210 4.94 12.90 0.47
CA THR A 210 3.89 13.86 0.84
C THR A 210 3.99 14.23 2.32
N GLN A 211 4.31 13.26 3.19
CA GLN A 211 4.56 13.51 4.61
C GLN A 211 5.85 14.33 4.83
N ASP A 212 6.89 14.03 4.07
CA ASP A 212 8.12 14.81 4.06
C ASP A 212 7.83 16.25 3.65
N PHE A 213 7.12 16.49 2.53
CA PHE A 213 6.75 17.85 2.12
C PHE A 213 5.90 18.58 3.16
N LYS A 214 5.01 17.89 3.87
CA LYS A 214 4.27 18.49 4.99
C LYS A 214 5.23 18.91 6.12
N THR A 215 6.19 18.06 6.47
CA THR A 215 7.21 18.38 7.46
C THR A 215 8.05 19.58 7.00
N GLY A 216 8.51 19.59 5.75
CA GLY A 216 9.25 20.70 5.16
C GLY A 216 8.47 22.01 5.13
N TYR A 217 7.18 21.95 4.84
CA TYR A 217 6.29 23.10 4.92
C TYR A 217 6.24 23.70 6.34
N LEU A 218 6.16 22.85 7.37
CA LEU A 218 6.13 23.29 8.77
C LEU A 218 7.50 23.83 9.25
N THR A 219 8.60 23.24 8.77
CA THR A 219 9.98 23.62 9.14
C THR A 219 10.60 24.68 8.24
N LEU A 220 9.85 25.22 7.26
CA LEU A 220 10.35 26.15 6.25
C LEU A 220 11.53 25.58 5.43
N SER A 221 11.61 24.27 5.29
CA SER A 221 12.62 23.59 4.48
C SER A 221 12.20 23.57 3.01
N SER A 222 13.17 23.72 2.10
CA SER A 222 12.92 23.77 0.66
C SER A 222 12.42 22.42 0.11
N PRO A 223 11.28 22.37 -0.62
CA PRO A 223 10.78 21.15 -1.25
C PRO A 223 11.77 20.50 -2.22
N LYS A 224 12.55 21.30 -2.95
CA LYS A 224 13.64 20.79 -3.81
C LYS A 224 14.69 20.04 -3.01
N SER A 225 15.11 20.59 -1.87
CA SER A 225 16.07 19.93 -1.00
C SER A 225 15.55 18.59 -0.51
N MET A 226 14.28 18.52 -0.11
CA MET A 226 13.66 17.26 0.35
C MET A 226 13.62 16.22 -0.76
N PHE A 227 13.21 16.60 -1.97
CA PHE A 227 13.21 15.71 -3.12
C PHE A 227 14.61 15.18 -3.45
N VAL A 228 15.63 16.05 -3.46
CA VAL A 228 17.02 15.64 -3.70
C VAL A 228 17.50 14.69 -2.61
N SER A 229 17.20 14.96 -1.34
CA SER A 229 17.51 14.05 -0.23
C SER A 229 16.85 12.68 -0.39
N GLN A 230 15.59 12.63 -0.84
CA GLN A 230 14.90 11.36 -1.08
C GLN A 230 15.51 10.58 -2.26
N VAL A 231 15.93 11.27 -3.33
CA VAL A 231 16.65 10.65 -4.46
C VAL A 231 17.98 10.06 -3.99
N ILE A 232 18.76 10.79 -3.19
CA ILE A 232 20.03 10.30 -2.63
C ILE A 232 19.78 9.10 -1.71
N GLY A 233 18.80 9.19 -0.81
CA GLY A 233 18.43 8.10 0.10
C GLY A 233 17.97 6.85 -0.66
N THR A 234 17.19 7.02 -1.72
CA THR A 234 16.77 5.91 -2.60
C THR A 234 17.97 5.28 -3.31
N ALA A 235 18.88 6.09 -3.86
CA ALA A 235 20.08 5.59 -4.52
C ALA A 235 20.99 4.80 -3.55
N MET A 236 21.17 5.30 -2.33
CA MET A 236 21.87 4.56 -1.27
C MET A 236 21.14 3.26 -0.93
N GLY A 237 19.80 3.30 -0.80
CA GLY A 237 18.97 2.13 -0.53
C GLY A 237 19.09 1.04 -1.59
N CYS A 238 19.22 1.40 -2.86
CA CYS A 238 19.45 0.48 -3.97
C CYS A 238 20.78 -0.29 -3.86
N VAL A 239 21.77 0.24 -3.12
CA VAL A 239 23.06 -0.43 -2.89
C VAL A 239 23.06 -1.14 -1.55
N VAL A 240 22.69 -0.45 -0.47
CA VAL A 240 22.77 -0.96 0.90
C VAL A 240 21.80 -2.13 1.10
N SER A 241 20.56 -2.04 0.62
CA SER A 241 19.55 -3.08 0.91
C SER A 241 19.91 -4.43 0.28
N PRO A 242 20.32 -4.52 -1.01
CA PRO A 242 20.80 -5.77 -1.58
C PRO A 242 22.07 -6.29 -0.90
N CYS A 243 23.02 -5.42 -0.52
CA CYS A 243 24.23 -5.83 0.19
C CYS A 243 23.90 -6.47 1.56
N VAL A 244 23.01 -5.86 2.33
CA VAL A 244 22.56 -6.41 3.62
C VAL A 244 21.82 -7.73 3.40
N PHE A 245 20.91 -7.79 2.42
CA PHE A 245 20.22 -9.04 2.08
C PHE A 245 21.22 -10.14 1.70
N TRP A 246 22.23 -9.83 0.89
CA TRP A 246 23.23 -10.82 0.44
C TRP A 246 24.12 -11.30 1.58
N LEU A 247 24.41 -10.44 2.56
CA LEU A 247 25.12 -10.81 3.78
C LEU A 247 24.31 -11.87 4.56
N PHE A 248 23.03 -11.62 4.83
CA PHE A 248 22.17 -12.59 5.50
C PHE A 248 22.03 -13.88 4.68
N TYR A 249 21.84 -13.76 3.37
CA TYR A 249 21.70 -14.90 2.47
C TYR A 249 22.95 -15.79 2.41
N LYS A 250 24.15 -15.24 2.64
CA LYS A 250 25.40 -16.00 2.70
C LYS A 250 25.77 -16.48 4.09
N ALA A 251 25.35 -15.77 5.13
CA ALA A 251 25.67 -16.09 6.51
C ALA A 251 24.78 -17.20 7.07
N PHE A 252 23.53 -17.30 6.61
CA PHE A 252 22.54 -18.26 7.09
C PHE A 252 22.04 -19.13 5.94
N ASP A 253 22.39 -20.41 5.95
CA ASP A 253 21.97 -21.39 4.94
C ASP A 253 20.46 -21.73 5.05
N ASP A 254 19.83 -21.40 6.17
CA ASP A 254 18.42 -21.68 6.49
C ASP A 254 17.54 -20.42 6.54
N LEU A 255 17.99 -19.32 5.91
CA LEU A 255 17.25 -18.07 5.83
C LEU A 255 15.84 -18.29 5.23
N GLY A 256 14.81 -17.91 5.96
CA GLY A 256 13.42 -18.00 5.52
C GLY A 256 12.78 -19.38 5.66
N ILE A 257 13.50 -20.39 6.14
CA ILE A 257 12.94 -21.72 6.42
C ILE A 257 12.06 -21.66 7.69
N PRO A 258 10.89 -22.33 7.74
CA PRO A 258 10.13 -22.43 8.98
C PRO A 258 10.96 -23.06 10.10
N ASN A 259 10.97 -22.44 11.28
CA ASN A 259 11.75 -22.83 12.46
C ASN A 259 13.27 -22.58 12.40
N SER A 260 13.77 -21.83 11.40
CA SER A 260 15.13 -21.29 11.47
C SER A 260 15.23 -20.10 12.42
N GLU A 261 16.44 -19.60 12.65
CA GLU A 261 16.68 -18.38 13.43
C GLU A 261 16.05 -17.14 12.77
N TYR A 262 15.97 -17.13 11.43
CA TYR A 262 15.41 -16.03 10.64
C TYR A 262 14.27 -16.53 9.73
N PRO A 263 13.09 -16.85 10.29
CA PRO A 263 11.95 -17.27 9.49
C PRO A 263 11.37 -16.09 8.71
N ALA A 264 10.81 -16.36 7.52
CA ALA A 264 10.18 -15.35 6.66
C ALA A 264 8.65 -15.52 6.62
N PRO A 265 7.92 -15.26 7.71
CA PRO A 265 6.49 -15.57 7.81
C PRO A 265 5.66 -14.83 6.76
N PHE A 266 6.02 -13.58 6.46
CA PHE A 266 5.35 -12.81 5.41
C PHE A 266 5.59 -13.38 4.00
N ALA A 267 6.75 -13.98 3.72
CA ALA A 267 7.00 -14.57 2.42
C ALA A 267 6.00 -15.71 2.12
N THR A 268 5.68 -16.53 3.13
CA THR A 268 4.66 -17.58 3.02
C THR A 268 3.26 -17.01 2.78
N VAL A 269 2.91 -15.91 3.46
CA VAL A 269 1.62 -15.22 3.28
C VAL A 269 1.49 -14.64 1.86
N TYR A 270 2.49 -13.90 1.39
CA TYR A 270 2.48 -13.29 0.05
C TYR A 270 2.51 -14.35 -1.06
N ARG A 271 3.30 -15.42 -0.90
CA ARG A 271 3.28 -16.56 -1.83
C ARG A 271 1.89 -17.20 -1.92
N SER A 272 1.20 -17.33 -0.79
CA SER A 272 -0.14 -17.92 -0.76
C SER A 272 -1.20 -17.00 -1.36
N MET A 273 -1.07 -15.68 -1.18
CA MET A 273 -1.88 -14.69 -1.91
C MET A 273 -1.65 -14.78 -3.42
N ALA A 274 -0.41 -14.93 -3.86
CA ALA A 274 -0.08 -15.09 -5.27
C ALA A 274 -0.65 -16.39 -5.84
N LYS A 275 -0.54 -17.49 -5.11
CA LYS A 275 -1.19 -18.76 -5.47
C LYS A 275 -2.71 -18.60 -5.59
N LEU A 276 -3.34 -17.96 -4.61
CA LEU A 276 -4.79 -17.69 -4.62
C LEU A 276 -5.22 -16.80 -5.79
N GLY A 277 -4.42 -15.79 -6.13
CA GLY A 277 -4.72 -14.88 -7.24
C GLY A 277 -4.61 -15.56 -8.61
N VAL A 278 -3.75 -16.56 -8.74
CA VAL A 278 -3.48 -17.25 -10.02
C VAL A 278 -4.37 -18.46 -10.22
N GLU A 279 -4.49 -19.32 -9.21
CA GLU A 279 -5.27 -20.57 -9.28
C GLU A 279 -6.75 -20.35 -8.92
N GLY A 280 -7.08 -19.19 -8.35
CA GLY A 280 -8.41 -18.84 -7.90
C GLY A 280 -8.81 -19.54 -6.59
N VAL A 281 -9.98 -19.18 -6.07
CA VAL A 281 -10.53 -19.76 -4.83
C VAL A 281 -10.90 -21.24 -4.99
N ALA A 282 -11.10 -21.73 -6.21
CA ALA A 282 -11.52 -23.10 -6.48
C ALA A 282 -10.43 -24.15 -6.16
N SER A 283 -9.16 -23.74 -6.00
CA SER A 283 -8.07 -24.67 -5.65
C SER A 283 -8.02 -25.03 -4.15
N LEU A 284 -8.84 -24.38 -3.32
CA LEU A 284 -8.89 -24.61 -1.88
C LEU A 284 -9.96 -25.65 -1.48
N PRO A 285 -9.74 -26.44 -0.41
CA PRO A 285 -10.76 -27.31 0.16
C PRO A 285 -12.04 -26.52 0.49
N ARG A 286 -13.22 -27.09 0.22
CA ARG A 286 -14.51 -26.42 0.46
C ARG A 286 -14.65 -25.86 1.88
N GLU A 287 -14.29 -26.65 2.89
CA GLU A 287 -14.38 -26.23 4.29
C GLU A 287 -13.38 -25.11 4.64
N CYS A 288 -12.20 -25.10 4.00
CA CYS A 288 -11.24 -24.01 4.12
C CYS A 288 -11.80 -22.71 3.56
N LEU A 289 -12.49 -22.76 2.42
CA LEU A 289 -13.13 -21.59 1.81
C LEU A 289 -14.24 -21.02 2.69
N VAL A 290 -15.09 -21.87 3.27
CA VAL A 290 -16.16 -21.42 4.17
C VAL A 290 -15.58 -20.67 5.37
N LEU A 291 -14.52 -21.20 5.98
CA LEU A 291 -13.82 -20.51 7.06
C LEU A 291 -13.17 -19.21 6.58
N CYS A 292 -12.53 -19.20 5.41
CA CYS A 292 -11.95 -17.98 4.85
C CYS A 292 -13.02 -16.90 4.65
N TYR A 293 -14.18 -17.21 4.07
CA TYR A 293 -15.29 -16.26 3.91
C TYR A 293 -15.85 -15.77 5.24
N ALA A 294 -15.96 -16.64 6.23
CA ALA A 294 -16.40 -16.27 7.58
C ALA A 294 -15.41 -15.28 8.23
N PHE A 295 -14.12 -15.60 8.25
CA PHE A 295 -13.09 -14.74 8.83
C PHE A 295 -12.88 -13.44 8.05
N PHE A 296 -13.00 -13.46 6.72
CA PHE A 296 -13.02 -12.26 5.88
C PHE A 296 -14.19 -11.34 6.26
N SER A 297 -15.39 -11.90 6.43
CA SER A 297 -16.58 -11.15 6.82
C SER A 297 -16.44 -10.59 8.24
N VAL A 298 -15.91 -11.38 9.18
CA VAL A 298 -15.59 -10.92 10.54
C VAL A 298 -14.59 -9.77 10.52
N ALA A 299 -13.54 -9.83 9.71
CA ALA A 299 -12.55 -8.75 9.60
C ALA A 299 -13.19 -7.43 9.13
N ILE A 300 -14.12 -7.50 8.16
CA ILE A 300 -14.88 -6.33 7.71
C ILE A 300 -15.81 -5.83 8.83
N LEU A 301 -16.56 -6.72 9.47
CA LEU A 301 -17.48 -6.36 10.56
C LEU A 301 -16.76 -5.72 11.74
N VAL A 302 -15.60 -6.25 12.14
CA VAL A 302 -14.78 -5.69 13.22
C VAL A 302 -14.34 -4.27 12.89
N ASN A 303 -13.92 -4.01 11.65
CA ASN A 303 -13.57 -2.67 11.22
C ASN A 303 -14.78 -1.72 11.16
N ILE A 304 -15.94 -2.18 10.68
CA ILE A 304 -17.20 -1.40 10.71
C ILE A 304 -17.58 -1.03 12.14
N VAL A 305 -17.55 -2.01 13.05
CA VAL A 305 -17.87 -1.82 14.47
C VAL A 305 -16.89 -0.83 15.09
N LYS A 306 -15.59 -0.99 14.83
CA LYS A 306 -14.55 -0.08 15.31
C LYS A 306 -14.80 1.37 14.87
N ASP A 307 -15.13 1.58 13.59
CA ASP A 307 -15.35 2.92 13.04
C ASP A 307 -16.71 3.51 13.43
N SER A 308 -17.70 2.67 13.77
CA SER A 308 -19.03 3.11 14.22
C SER A 308 -19.10 3.42 15.71
N LEU A 309 -18.16 2.87 16.50
CA LEU A 309 -18.12 3.08 17.95
C LEU A 309 -17.48 4.43 18.32
N PRO A 310 -17.97 5.10 19.38
CA PRO A 310 -17.30 6.27 19.95
C PRO A 310 -15.85 5.95 20.34
N SER A 311 -14.92 6.91 20.23
CA SER A 311 -13.47 6.65 20.40
C SER A 311 -13.09 6.02 21.74
N ARG A 312 -13.92 6.20 22.78
CA ARG A 312 -13.76 5.56 24.09
C ARG A 312 -13.87 4.03 24.04
N TRP A 313 -14.75 3.50 23.20
CA TRP A 313 -14.98 2.06 23.04
C TRP A 313 -14.22 1.49 21.84
N GLY A 314 -14.07 2.27 20.76
CA GLY A 314 -13.34 1.86 19.55
C GLY A 314 -11.87 1.51 19.81
N ARG A 315 -11.24 2.06 20.85
CA ARG A 315 -9.85 1.73 21.25
C ARG A 315 -9.68 0.28 21.73
N PHE A 316 -10.75 -0.36 22.22
CA PHE A 316 -10.71 -1.74 22.71
C PHE A 316 -11.01 -2.78 21.63
N VAL A 317 -11.38 -2.35 20.42
CA VAL A 317 -11.66 -3.26 19.31
C VAL A 317 -10.33 -3.74 18.71
N PRO A 318 -10.08 -5.05 18.64
CA PRO A 318 -8.83 -5.58 18.13
C PRO A 318 -8.66 -5.27 16.64
N LEU A 319 -7.41 -5.07 16.22
CA LEU A 319 -7.05 -4.86 14.82
C LEU A 319 -7.03 -6.20 14.08
N PRO A 320 -7.86 -6.40 13.04
CA PRO A 320 -7.88 -7.66 12.30
C PRO A 320 -6.52 -8.02 11.71
N MET A 321 -5.76 -7.04 11.21
CA MET A 321 -4.40 -7.28 10.72
C MET A 321 -3.45 -7.84 11.78
N ALA A 322 -3.54 -7.38 13.04
CA ALA A 322 -2.74 -7.91 14.14
C ALA A 322 -3.20 -9.32 14.55
N MET A 323 -4.50 -9.59 14.46
CA MET A 323 -5.05 -10.93 14.72
C MET A 323 -4.66 -11.94 13.65
N ALA A 324 -4.37 -11.49 12.43
CA ALA A 324 -4.08 -12.37 11.30
C ALA A 324 -2.67 -12.99 11.34
N ILE A 325 -1.75 -12.45 12.14
CA ILE A 325 -0.42 -13.01 12.31
C ILE A 325 -0.56 -14.22 13.27
N PRO A 326 -0.30 -15.46 12.82
CA PRO A 326 -0.50 -16.67 13.60
C PRO A 326 0.49 -16.88 14.75
#